data_AF-A0A3D4PPC5-F1
#
_entry.id   AF-A0A3D4PPC5-F1
#
_cell.length_a   1.000
_cell.length_b   1.000
_cell.length_c   1.000
_cell.angle_alpha   90.00
_cell.angle_beta   90.00
_cell.angle_gamma   90.00
#
_symmetry.space_group_name_H-M   'P 1'
#
loop_
_entity.id
_entity.type
_entity.pdbx_description
1 polymer ?
#
loop_
_entity_poly.entity_id
_entity_poly.type
_entity_poly.pdbx_seq_one_letter_code
_entity_poly.pdbx_strand_id
1 'polypeptide(L)'
;MRFDPDQTRFGSGFGGLKFKIVPKGGYGSFSALKRALGPAGEGRHWHHIVEQSKVGQFGAEAIHHVDNVISIPAPIHHRITGFYNSIQDFTNGQTVRQWLNGQSFEFQREFGMDILRRFGAL
;
A
#
# COMPACT_ATOMS: atom_id res chain seq x y z
N MET A 1 -19.88 -64.72 -7.26
CA MET A 1 -19.39 -63.35 -7.03
C MET A 1 -18.05 -63.21 -7.72
N ARG A 2 -17.98 -62.45 -8.82
CA ARG A 2 -16.73 -62.07 -9.51
C ARG A 2 -16.63 -60.55 -9.39
N PHE A 3 -15.52 -60.06 -8.86
CA PHE A 3 -15.21 -58.64 -8.72
C PHE A 3 -14.12 -58.32 -9.74
N ASP A 4 -14.46 -57.45 -10.70
CA ASP A 4 -13.52 -56.78 -11.61
C ASP A 4 -13.25 -55.36 -11.09
N PRO A 5 -11.98 -54.95 -10.85
CA PRO A 5 -11.66 -53.58 -10.49
C PRO A 5 -10.95 -52.86 -11.63
N ASP A 6 -11.73 -52.29 -12.56
CA ASP A 6 -11.28 -51.14 -13.34
C ASP A 6 -12.48 -50.24 -13.67
N GLN A 7 -12.60 -49.15 -12.92
CA GLN A 7 -13.12 -47.89 -13.48
C GLN A 7 -12.29 -46.74 -12.93
N THR A 8 -11.21 -46.46 -13.64
CA THR A 8 -10.64 -45.12 -13.75
C THR A 8 -11.71 -44.12 -14.21
N ARG A 9 -12.04 -43.11 -13.39
CA ARG A 9 -12.50 -41.74 -13.76
C ARG A 9 -12.77 -40.89 -12.51
N PHE A 10 -11.75 -40.18 -12.04
CA PHE A 10 -11.93 -38.94 -11.27
C PHE A 10 -11.46 -37.78 -12.14
N GLY A 11 -12.41 -37.13 -12.82
CA GLY A 11 -12.21 -35.91 -13.58
C GLY A 11 -12.68 -34.70 -12.77
N SER A 12 -11.70 -33.93 -12.30
CA SER A 12 -11.67 -32.47 -12.09
C SER A 12 -12.94 -31.74 -11.63
N GLY A 13 -12.92 -31.32 -10.37
CA GLY A 13 -13.83 -30.29 -9.87
C GLY A 13 -13.36 -29.68 -8.55
N PHE A 14 -12.29 -28.89 -8.53
CA PHE A 14 -12.09 -27.81 -7.54
C PHE A 14 -11.20 -26.74 -8.17
N GLY A 15 -11.80 -25.58 -8.47
CA GLY A 15 -11.09 -24.38 -8.92
C GLY A 15 -10.10 -23.95 -7.85
N GLY A 16 -8.81 -24.11 -8.14
CA GLY A 16 -7.74 -23.74 -7.24
C GLY A 16 -7.76 -22.24 -6.98
N LEU A 17 -8.15 -21.85 -5.76
CA LEU A 17 -7.91 -20.52 -5.24
C LEU A 17 -6.38 -20.37 -5.15
N LYS A 18 -5.76 -19.74 -6.15
CA LYS A 18 -4.35 -19.38 -6.13
C LYS A 18 -4.16 -18.32 -5.05
N PHE A 19 -3.88 -18.73 -3.81
CA PHE A 19 -3.38 -17.82 -2.78
C PHE A 19 -2.05 -17.26 -3.26
N LYS A 20 -2.07 -16.05 -3.83
CA LYS A 20 -0.86 -15.31 -4.17
C LYS A 20 -0.26 -14.83 -2.85
N ILE A 21 0.68 -15.59 -2.31
CA ILE A 21 1.48 -15.15 -1.16
C ILE A 21 2.22 -13.89 -1.62
N VAL A 22 1.77 -12.72 -1.19
CA VAL A 22 2.51 -11.48 -1.39
C VAL A 22 3.69 -11.53 -0.42
N PRO A 23 4.95 -11.47 -0.90
CA PRO A 23 6.10 -11.38 0.00
C PRO A 23 5.91 -10.20 0.95
N LYS A 24 5.89 -10.48 2.25
CA LYS A 24 5.83 -9.46 3.30
C LYS A 24 7.23 -8.86 3.42
N GLY A 25 7.45 -7.69 2.84
CA GLY A 25 8.75 -7.05 2.87
C GLY A 25 8.80 -5.74 2.10
N GLY A 26 9.98 -5.11 2.17
CA GLY A 26 10.33 -3.92 1.40
C GLY A 26 10.71 -4.27 -0.03
N TYR A 27 10.54 -3.32 -0.94
CA TYR A 27 10.86 -3.48 -2.35
C TYR A 27 11.81 -2.37 -2.81
N GLY A 28 12.71 -2.66 -3.74
CA GLY A 28 13.61 -1.65 -4.31
C GLY A 28 12.91 -0.57 -5.15
N SER A 29 11.61 -0.72 -5.46
CA SER A 29 10.82 0.29 -6.17
C SER A 29 9.31 0.13 -5.94
N PHE A 30 8.57 1.23 -6.09
CA PHE A 30 7.11 1.19 -6.03
C PHE A 30 6.49 0.30 -7.13
N SER A 31 7.09 0.26 -8.31
CA SER A 31 6.65 -0.61 -9.41
C SER A 31 6.78 -2.10 -9.04
N ALA A 32 7.86 -2.49 -8.33
CA ALA A 32 8.01 -3.85 -7.83
C ALA A 32 6.95 -4.19 -6.77
N LEU A 33 6.71 -3.28 -5.81
CA LEU A 33 5.65 -3.42 -4.82
C LEU A 33 4.27 -3.59 -5.48
N LYS A 34 3.92 -2.75 -6.47
CA LYS A 34 2.64 -2.85 -7.19
C LYS A 34 2.48 -4.17 -7.96
N ARG A 35 3.55 -4.73 -8.53
CA ARG A 35 3.49 -6.05 -9.19
C ARG A 35 3.20 -7.18 -8.19
N ALA A 36 3.76 -7.07 -6.99
CA ALA A 36 3.52 -8.03 -5.92
C ALA A 36 2.07 -7.93 -5.41
N LEU A 37 1.64 -6.74 -5.01
CA LEU A 37 0.29 -6.46 -4.49
C LEU A 37 -0.83 -6.65 -5.51
N GLY A 38 -0.56 -6.36 -6.79
CA GLY A 38 -1.60 -6.28 -7.81
C GLY A 38 -2.31 -4.92 -7.86
N PRO A 39 -3.42 -4.81 -8.62
CA PRO A 39 -4.17 -3.57 -8.72
C PRO A 39 -4.75 -3.18 -7.35
N ALA A 40 -4.83 -1.88 -7.07
CA ALA A 40 -5.40 -1.36 -5.82
C ALA A 40 -6.93 -1.60 -5.71
N GLY A 41 -7.58 -1.98 -6.81
CA GLY A 41 -9.03 -2.06 -6.95
C GLY A 41 -9.57 -0.95 -7.86
N GLU A 42 -10.77 -1.16 -8.39
CA GLU A 42 -11.44 -0.19 -9.28
C GLU A 42 -11.68 1.14 -8.54
N GLY A 43 -11.30 2.26 -9.16
CA GLY A 43 -11.43 3.60 -8.56
C GLY A 43 -10.52 3.87 -7.36
N ARG A 44 -9.48 3.04 -7.14
CA ARG A 44 -8.59 3.14 -5.97
C ARG A 44 -7.12 3.26 -6.38
N HIS A 45 -6.33 3.88 -5.52
CA HIS A 45 -4.88 4.01 -5.66
C HIS A 45 -4.16 3.47 -4.42
N TRP A 46 -2.98 2.87 -4.65
CA TRP A 46 -2.02 2.61 -3.58
C TRP A 46 -1.43 3.94 -3.10
N HIS A 47 -1.73 4.29 -1.85
CA HIS A 47 -1.23 5.48 -1.17
C HIS A 47 -0.12 5.10 -0.20
N HIS A 48 0.98 5.85 -0.16
CA HIS A 48 2.04 5.64 0.82
C HIS A 48 1.70 6.38 2.13
N ILE A 49 1.81 5.71 3.28
CA ILE A 49 1.56 6.31 4.60
C ILE A 49 2.69 7.30 4.95
N VAL A 50 3.95 6.85 4.84
CA VAL A 50 5.14 7.71 4.76
C VAL A 50 5.45 7.96 3.29
N GLU A 51 5.46 9.22 2.87
CA GLU A 51 5.50 9.58 1.45
C GLU A 51 6.67 8.96 0.66
N GLN A 52 6.39 8.62 -0.60
CA GLN A 52 7.39 8.15 -1.57
C GLN A 52 8.61 9.09 -1.72
N SER A 53 8.43 10.39 -1.53
CA SER A 53 9.50 11.39 -1.63
C SER A 53 10.64 11.15 -0.63
N LYS A 54 10.39 10.38 0.44
CA LYS A 54 11.31 10.12 1.54
C LYS A 54 12.25 8.94 1.32
N VAL A 55 12.28 8.35 0.11
CA VAL A 55 13.25 7.29 -0.24
C VAL A 55 14.69 7.71 0.05
N GLY A 56 15.04 8.97 -0.20
CA GLY A 56 16.38 9.49 0.11
C GLY A 56 16.70 9.56 1.61
N GLN A 57 15.68 9.61 2.47
CA GLN A 57 15.83 9.71 3.93
C GLN A 57 15.80 8.34 4.60
N PHE A 58 14.93 7.42 4.14
CA PHE A 58 14.68 6.14 4.83
C PHE A 58 15.03 4.90 4.01
N GLY A 59 15.44 5.06 2.75
CA GLY A 59 15.71 3.96 1.84
C GLY A 59 14.47 3.42 1.14
N ALA A 60 14.71 2.76 0.00
CA ALA A 60 13.64 2.25 -0.86
C ALA A 60 12.79 1.16 -0.18
N GLU A 61 13.42 0.25 0.56
CA GLU A 61 12.74 -0.89 1.17
C GLU A 61 11.77 -0.48 2.29
N ALA A 62 12.12 0.53 3.09
CA ALA A 62 11.24 1.07 4.13
C ALA A 62 10.03 1.80 3.51
N ILE A 63 10.26 2.54 2.43
CA ILE A 63 9.21 3.33 1.77
C ILE A 63 8.29 2.46 0.93
N HIS A 64 8.84 1.60 0.09
CA HIS A 64 8.07 0.68 -0.73
C HIS A 64 7.85 -0.63 0.03
N HIS A 65 7.20 -0.54 1.19
CA HIS A 65 6.88 -1.67 2.04
C HIS A 65 5.37 -1.96 2.00
N VAL A 66 4.99 -3.23 2.12
CA VAL A 66 3.56 -3.64 2.19
C VAL A 66 2.82 -2.95 3.35
N ASP A 67 3.53 -2.70 4.46
CA ASP A 67 2.98 -2.04 5.67
C ASP A 67 3.04 -0.50 5.61
N ASN A 68 3.64 0.07 4.55
CA ASN A 68 3.70 1.51 4.31
C ASN A 68 2.78 1.94 3.16
N VAL A 69 1.92 1.05 2.66
CA VAL A 69 0.93 1.41 1.64
C VAL A 69 -0.48 0.94 2.01
N ILE A 70 -1.47 1.69 1.57
CA ILE A 70 -2.88 1.36 1.73
C ILE A 70 -3.64 1.69 0.44
N SER A 71 -4.57 0.83 0.03
CA SER A 71 -5.46 1.12 -1.09
C SER A 71 -6.58 2.04 -0.62
N ILE A 72 -6.74 3.21 -1.25
CA ILE A 72 -7.78 4.20 -0.90
C ILE A 72 -8.49 4.72 -2.16
N PRO A 73 -9.74 5.21 -2.06
CA PRO A 73 -10.44 5.83 -3.19
C PRO A 73 -9.65 7.00 -3.81
N ALA A 74 -9.64 7.09 -5.15
CA ALA A 74 -8.91 8.14 -5.86
C ALA A 74 -9.28 9.57 -5.41
N PRO A 75 -10.56 9.93 -5.17
CA PRO A 75 -10.91 11.26 -4.68
C PRO A 75 -10.27 11.59 -3.32
N ILE A 76 -10.18 10.60 -2.41
CA ILE A 76 -9.54 10.77 -1.10
C ILE A 76 -8.02 10.93 -1.28
N HIS A 77 -7.39 10.13 -2.14
CA HIS A 77 -5.98 10.26 -2.48
C HIS A 77 -5.63 11.67 -2.97
N HIS A 78 -6.45 12.26 -3.84
CA HIS A 78 -6.25 13.62 -4.34
C HIS A 78 -6.36 14.68 -3.25
N ARG A 79 -7.34 14.53 -2.34
CA ARG A 79 -7.50 15.45 -1.19
C ARG A 79 -6.30 15.40 -0.24
N ILE A 80 -5.80 14.20 0.08
CA ILE A 80 -4.60 14.03 0.91
C ILE A 80 -3.38 14.65 0.21
N THR A 81 -3.21 14.39 -1.09
CA THR A 81 -2.12 15.00 -1.87
C THR A 81 -2.18 16.53 -1.83
N GLY A 82 -3.37 17.11 -1.98
CA GLY A 82 -3.59 18.56 -1.85
C GLY A 82 -3.20 19.09 -0.48
N PHE A 83 -3.57 18.39 0.60
CA PHE A 83 -3.16 18.75 1.96
C PHE A 83 -1.64 18.73 2.14
N TYR A 84 -0.96 17.68 1.68
CA TYR A 84 0.51 17.59 1.77
C TYR A 84 1.24 18.68 0.97
N ASN A 85 0.62 19.19 -0.09
CA ASN A 85 1.11 20.31 -0.91
C ASN A 85 0.77 21.69 -0.36
N SER A 86 -0.02 21.78 0.72
CA SER A 86 -0.46 23.04 1.28
C SER A 86 0.39 23.49 2.46
N ILE A 87 0.42 24.80 2.73
CA ILE A 87 0.96 25.38 3.95
C ILE A 87 -0.14 25.35 5.02
N GLN A 88 0.23 24.98 6.25
CA GLN A 88 -0.68 24.93 7.40
C GLN A 88 -0.10 25.78 8.52
N ASP A 89 -0.92 26.19 9.49
CA ASP A 89 -0.45 27.07 10.57
C ASP A 89 0.72 26.47 11.37
N PHE A 90 0.74 25.14 11.52
CA PHE A 90 1.80 24.43 12.25
C PHE A 90 3.10 24.22 11.46
N THR A 91 3.13 24.51 10.15
CA THR A 91 4.30 24.23 9.30
C THR A 91 5.26 25.39 9.16
N ASN A 92 5.00 26.51 9.85
CA ASN A 92 5.85 27.71 9.84
C ASN A 92 6.20 28.18 8.41
N GLY A 93 5.19 28.28 7.55
CA GLY A 93 5.34 28.75 6.17
C GLY A 93 5.81 27.71 5.14
N GLN A 94 6.08 26.47 5.55
CA GLN A 94 6.44 25.38 4.64
C GLN A 94 5.21 24.58 4.21
N THR A 95 5.27 23.85 3.09
CA THR A 95 4.25 22.82 2.84
C THR A 95 4.33 21.71 3.90
N VAL A 96 3.24 21.00 4.17
CA VAL A 96 3.27 19.85 5.09
C VAL A 96 4.36 18.84 4.69
N ARG A 97 4.51 18.54 3.39
CA ARG A 97 5.57 17.65 2.89
C ARG A 97 6.98 18.11 3.29
N GLN A 98 7.25 19.41 3.15
CA GLN A 98 8.53 20.01 3.50
C GLN A 98 8.74 20.03 5.01
N TRP A 99 7.72 20.40 5.78
CA TRP A 99 7.76 20.38 7.24
C TRP A 99 8.05 18.98 7.80
N LEU A 100 7.57 17.92 7.15
CA LEU A 100 7.91 16.55 7.53
C LEU A 100 9.39 16.18 7.27
N ASN A 101 10.16 16.98 6.52
CA ASN A 101 11.59 16.70 6.31
C ASN A 101 12.35 16.77 7.65
N GLY A 102 13.19 15.77 7.92
CA GLY A 102 13.99 15.71 9.15
C GLY A 102 13.27 15.08 10.34
N GLN A 103 11.95 14.85 10.26
CA GLN A 103 11.23 14.08 11.27
C GLN A 103 11.44 12.58 11.06
N SER A 104 11.33 11.80 12.14
CA SER A 104 11.55 10.34 12.10
C SER A 104 10.52 9.62 11.24
N PHE A 105 10.83 8.39 10.85
CA PHE A 105 9.90 7.56 10.08
C PHE A 105 8.62 7.29 10.88
N GLU A 106 8.75 7.00 12.18
CA GLU A 106 7.65 6.71 13.10
C GLU A 106 6.71 7.89 13.19
N PHE A 107 7.24 9.10 13.38
CA PHE A 107 6.42 10.32 13.41
C PHE A 107 5.69 10.55 12.09
N GLN A 108 6.39 10.42 10.94
CA GLN A 108 5.75 10.57 9.64
C GLN A 108 4.66 9.53 9.41
N ARG A 109 4.85 8.31 9.94
CA ARG A 109 3.87 7.24 9.84
C ARG A 109 2.64 7.52 10.71
N GLU A 110 2.83 7.94 11.94
CA GLU A 110 1.74 8.34 12.84
C GLU A 110 0.94 9.50 12.23
N PHE A 111 1.63 10.55 11.78
CA PHE A 111 1.02 11.68 11.10
C PHE A 111 0.22 11.22 9.86
N GLY A 112 0.80 10.36 9.01
CA GLY A 112 0.11 9.82 7.83
C GLY A 112 -1.15 9.03 8.18
N MET A 113 -1.12 8.23 9.26
CA MET A 113 -2.30 7.51 9.75
C MET A 113 -3.41 8.46 10.23
N ASP A 114 -3.05 9.55 10.90
CA ASP A 114 -4.02 10.56 11.33
C ASP A 114 -4.63 11.32 10.16
N ILE A 115 -3.83 11.63 9.13
CA ILE A 115 -4.35 12.22 7.89
C ILE A 115 -5.30 11.25 7.18
N LEU A 116 -4.97 9.95 7.10
CA LEU A 116 -5.89 8.96 6.53
C LEU A 116 -7.24 8.94 7.25
N ARG A 117 -7.26 8.95 8.59
CA ARG A 117 -8.49 9.03 9.39
C ARG A 117 -9.24 10.34 9.14
N ARG A 118 -8.53 11.48 9.18
CA ARG A 118 -9.11 12.81 8.97
C ARG A 118 -9.84 12.95 7.63
N PHE A 119 -9.33 12.29 6.58
CA PHE A 119 -9.91 12.34 5.24
C PHE A 119 -10.89 11.18 4.94
N GLY A 120 -11.17 10.32 5.92
CA GLY A 120 -12.14 9.22 5.81
C GLY A 120 -11.62 8.01 4.99
N ALA A 121 -10.30 7.80 4.96
CA ALA A 121 -9.69 6.64 4.33
C ALA A 121 -9.67 5.39 5.25
N LEU A 122 -9.83 5.61 6.55
CA LEU A 122 -9.85 4.63 7.64
C LEU A 122 -11.03 4.89 8.56
#